data_AF-A0A9P7BPS9-F1
#
_entry.id   AF-A0A9P7BPS9-F1
#
_cell.length_a   1.000
_cell.length_b   1.000
_cell.length_c   1.000
_cell.angle_alpha   90.00
_cell.angle_beta   90.00
_cell.angle_gamma   90.00
#
_symmetry.space_group_name_H-M   'P 1'
#
loop_
_entity.id
_entity.type
_entity.pdbx_description
1 polymer ?
#
loop_
_entity_poly.entity_id
_entity_poly.type
_entity_poly.pdbx_seq_one_letter_code
_entity_poly.pdbx_strand_id
1 'polypeptide(L)'
;MLNVFYFLAPSIVFYLIKVQSDGIYTMTELLRVQFPMSVSEVPAYLTNLPRLKNVIHISETHCKQRSNDADTSSWYRESLLATDITFLLDKQKNRKRKNITGY
;
A
#
# COMPACT_ATOMS: atom_id res chain seq x y z
N MET A 1 -12.94 1.00 -2.80
CA MET A 1 -12.30 1.86 -1.79
C MET A 1 -11.43 1.00 -0.91
N LEU A 2 -10.23 1.46 -0.59
CA LEU A 2 -9.23 0.74 0.19
C LEU A 2 -8.99 1.52 1.49
N ASN A 3 -8.97 0.85 2.64
CA ASN A 3 -8.47 1.45 3.87
C ASN A 3 -6.99 1.11 4.00
N VAL A 4 -6.17 2.13 4.26
CA VAL A 4 -4.75 1.97 4.53
C VAL A 4 -4.45 2.47 5.93
N PHE A 5 -3.87 1.58 6.72
CA PHE A 5 -3.36 1.91 8.04
C PHE A 5 -1.89 2.29 7.89
N TYR A 6 -1.54 3.52 8.24
CA TYR A 6 -0.15 3.96 8.24
C TYR A 6 0.33 4.11 9.68
N PHE A 7 1.33 3.31 10.04
CA PHE A 7 1.94 3.31 11.37
C PHE A 7 3.29 4.03 11.30
N LEU A 8 3.40 5.17 11.98
CA LEU A 8 4.65 5.91 12.09
C LEU A 8 4.85 6.32 13.55
N ALA A 9 5.54 5.46 14.31
CA ALA A 9 5.71 5.61 15.76
C ALA A 9 6.26 7.02 16.10
N PRO A 10 5.64 7.74 17.07
CA PRO A 10 4.63 7.30 18.05
C PRO A 10 3.15 7.49 17.61
N SER A 11 2.87 7.71 16.31
CA SER A 11 1.52 7.99 15.81
C SER A 11 0.96 6.95 14.84
N ILE A 12 -0.35 6.72 14.94
CA ILE A 12 -1.13 6.01 13.93
C ILE A 12 -1.91 7.04 13.14
N VAL A 13 -1.91 6.89 11.82
CA VAL A 13 -2.76 7.68 10.92
C VAL A 13 -3.64 6.74 10.10
N PHE A 14 -4.94 7.03 10.10
CA PHE A 14 -5.96 6.31 9.35
C PHE A 14 -6.27 7.07 8.07
N TYR A 15 -6.11 6.40 6.92
CA TYR A 15 -6.39 6.99 5.62
C TYR A 15 -7.47 6.20 4.86
N LEU A 16 -8.41 6.94 4.29
CA LEU A 16 -9.37 6.44 3.33
C LEU A 16 -8.87 6.71 1.91
N ILE A 17 -8.72 5.66 1.12
CA ILE A 17 -8.29 5.78 -0.28
C ILE A 17 -9.46 5.44 -1.21
N LYS A 18 -9.80 6.40 -2.07
CA LYS A 18 -10.79 6.25 -3.14
C LYS A 18 -10.12 6.36 -4.50
N VAL A 19 -10.51 5.48 -5.41
CA VAL A 19 -10.19 5.60 -6.84
C VAL A 19 -11.25 6.51 -7.46
N GLN A 20 -10.83 7.62 -8.05
CA GLN A 20 -11.75 8.60 -8.63
C GLN A 20 -12.02 8.28 -10.10
N SER A 21 -10.98 8.17 -10.93
CA SER A 21 -10.99 7.73 -12.34
C SER A 21 -9.55 7.60 -12.86
N ASP A 22 -9.30 6.76 -13.87
CA ASP A 22 -8.02 6.63 -14.60
C ASP A 22 -6.74 6.62 -13.73
N GLY A 23 -6.72 5.78 -12.70
CA GLY A 23 -5.54 5.62 -11.84
C GLY A 23 -5.28 6.80 -10.89
N ILE A 24 -6.19 7.77 -10.80
CA ILE A 24 -6.12 8.84 -9.81
C ILE A 24 -6.70 8.34 -8.49
N TYR A 25 -5.84 8.28 -7.48
CA TYR A 25 -6.17 7.92 -6.11
C TYR A 25 -6.28 9.17 -5.25
N THR A 26 -7.42 9.37 -4.61
CA THR A 26 -7.59 10.40 -3.59
C THR A 26 -7.43 9.76 -2.22
N MET A 27 -6.52 10.29 -1.41
CA MET A 27 -6.23 9.85 -0.05
C MET A 27 -6.73 10.92 0.93
N THR A 28 -7.63 10.53 1.82
CA THR A 28 -8.19 11.42 2.84
C THR A 28 -7.80 10.91 4.22
N GLU A 29 -7.18 11.77 5.03
CA GLU A 29 -6.88 11.46 6.42
C GLU A 29 -8.17 11.48 7.25
N LEU A 30 -8.47 10.38 7.93
CA LEU A 30 -9.66 10.27 8.78
C LEU A 30 -9.35 10.61 10.24
N LEU A 31 -8.23 10.09 10.75
CA LEU A 31 -7.85 10.28 12.14
C LEU A 31 -6.36 10.06 12.31
N ARG A 32 -5.75 10.89 13.15
CA ARG A 32 -4.41 10.68 13.67
C ARG A 32 -4.47 10.55 15.18
N VAL A 33 -3.89 9.48 15.69
CA VAL A 33 -3.80 9.19 17.12
C VAL A 33 -2.34 9.04 17.50
N GLN A 34 -1.89 9.79 18.51
CA GLN A 34 -0.60 9.57 19.13
C GLN A 34 -0.74 8.57 20.26
N PHE A 35 0.17 7.60 20.31
CA PHE A 35 0.28 6.71 21.45
C PHE A 35 0.82 7.48 22.66
N PRO A 36 0.28 7.20 23.86
CA PRO A 36 0.81 7.78 25.07
C PRO A 36 2.23 7.29 25.28
N MET A 37 3.17 8.21 25.51
CA MET A 37 4.55 7.87 25.87
C MET A 37 4.69 7.62 27.37
N SER A 38 3.71 8.06 28.16
CA SER A 38 3.69 7.97 29.61
C SER A 38 2.32 7.53 30.15
N VAL A 39 2.28 6.98 31.36
CA VAL A 39 1.03 6.54 32.02
C VAL A 39 0.09 7.72 32.26
N SER A 40 0.64 8.92 32.50
CA SER A 40 -0.15 10.15 32.68
C SER A 40 -0.93 10.58 31.43
N GLU A 41 -0.51 10.15 30.24
CA GLU A 41 -1.17 10.49 28.98
C GLU A 41 -2.29 9.50 28.60
N VAL A 42 -2.40 8.36 29.31
CA VAL A 42 -3.41 7.33 29.04
C VAL A 42 -4.85 7.86 29.10
N PRO A 43 -5.25 8.69 30.08
CA PRO A 43 -6.60 9.25 30.11
C PRO A 43 -6.89 10.11 28.87
N ALA A 44 -5.91 10.91 28.43
CA ALA A 44 -6.03 11.72 27.21
C ALA A 44 -6.12 10.83 25.97
N TYR A 45 -5.36 9.74 25.89
CA TYR A 45 -5.45 8.76 24.81
C TYR A 45 -6.85 8.11 24.73
N LEU A 46 -7.45 7.74 25.88
CA LEU A 46 -8.77 7.12 25.93
C LEU A 46 -9.88 8.04 25.38
N THR A 47 -9.70 9.35 25.42
CA THR A 47 -10.65 10.30 24.79
C THR A 47 -10.72 10.17 23.27
N ASN A 48 -9.75 9.50 22.63
CA ASN A 48 -9.76 9.25 21.18
C ASN A 48 -10.59 8.01 20.78
N LEU A 49 -11.02 7.17 21.74
CA LEU A 49 -11.79 5.95 21.44
C LEU A 49 -13.09 6.21 20.68
N PRO A 50 -13.90 7.25 20.98
CA PRO A 50 -15.08 7.57 20.17
C PRO A 50 -14.73 7.94 18.73
N ARG A 51 -13.58 8.60 18.50
CA ARG A 51 -13.11 8.94 17.16
C ARG A 51 -12.69 7.69 16.38
N LEU A 52 -12.04 6.73 17.05
CA LEU A 52 -11.73 5.42 16.48
C LEU A 52 -12.99 4.67 16.05
N LYS A 53 -14.06 4.72 16.86
CA LYS A 53 -15.36 4.13 16.48
C LYS A 53 -15.92 4.76 15.20
N ASN A 54 -15.77 6.07 15.02
CA ASN A 54 -16.19 6.75 13.79
C ASN A 54 -15.38 6.31 12.58
N VAL A 55 -14.06 6.10 12.73
CA VAL A 55 -13.22 5.55 11.64
C VAL A 55 -13.70 4.18 11.21
N ILE A 56 -14.04 3.30 12.17
CA ILE A 56 -14.61 1.97 11.87
C ILE A 56 -15.93 2.12 11.13
N HIS A 57 -16.82 3.00 11.57
CA HIS A 57 -18.10 3.22 10.90
C HIS A 57 -17.95 3.74 9.45
N ILE A 58 -17.04 4.71 9.24
CA ILE A 58 -16.69 5.20 7.90
C ILE A 58 -16.11 4.07 7.05
N SER A 59 -15.28 3.21 7.64
CA SER A 59 -14.70 2.06 6.95
C SER A 59 -15.77 1.08 6.49
N GLU A 60 -16.76 0.75 7.32
CA GLU A 60 -17.84 -0.19 7.01
C GLU A 60 -18.81 0.37 5.96
N THR A 61 -19.09 1.67 6.01
CA THR A 61 -20.01 2.33 5.07
C THR A 61 -19.42 2.52 3.68
N HIS A 62 -18.11 2.81 3.61
CA HIS A 62 -17.46 3.17 2.35
C HIS A 62 -16.63 2.05 1.71
N CYS A 63 -16.16 1.07 2.49
CA CYS A 63 -15.47 -0.10 1.95
C CYS A 63 -16.42 -1.28 1.83
N LYS A 64 -16.41 -1.94 0.67
CA LYS A 64 -17.12 -3.21 0.49
C LYS A 64 -16.42 -4.27 1.33
N GLN A 65 -17.17 -4.95 2.19
CA GLN A 65 -16.68 -6.14 2.88
C GLN A 65 -16.36 -7.19 1.83
N ARG A 66 -15.10 -7.66 1.80
CA ARG A 66 -14.67 -8.65 0.82
C ARG A 66 -15.42 -9.95 1.13
N SER A 67 -16.19 -10.46 0.18
CA SER A 67 -16.75 -11.81 0.27
C SER A 67 -15.60 -12.83 0.39
N ASN A 68 -15.82 -13.91 1.12
CA ASN A 68 -14.80 -14.94 1.37
C ASN A 68 -14.30 -15.64 0.09
N ASP A 69 -14.93 -15.40 -1.06
CA ASP A 69 -14.48 -15.83 -2.39
C ASP A 69 -13.41 -14.89 -2.95
N ALA A 70 -12.40 -14.60 -2.14
CA ALA A 70 -11.22 -13.87 -2.59
C ALA A 70 -10.40 -14.79 -3.48
N ASP A 71 -10.67 -14.76 -4.78
CA ASP A 71 -9.81 -15.32 -5.82
C ASP A 71 -8.45 -14.59 -5.76
N THR A 72 -7.57 -15.11 -4.90
CA THR A 72 -6.22 -14.60 -4.62
C THR A 72 -5.26 -14.91 -5.76
N SER A 73 -5.69 -15.70 -6.75
CA SER A 73 -4.92 -16.02 -7.95
C SER A 73 -4.44 -14.76 -8.69
N SER A 74 -5.28 -13.72 -8.77
CA SER A 74 -4.98 -12.46 -9.46
C SER A 74 -3.96 -11.56 -8.76
N TRP A 75 -3.64 -11.83 -7.49
CA TRP A 75 -2.71 -11.00 -6.70
C TRP A 75 -1.26 -11.38 -6.92
N TYR A 76 -1.02 -12.60 -7.38
CA TYR A 76 0.30 -13.06 -7.78
C TYR A 76 0.49 -12.72 -9.25
N ARG A 77 1.60 -12.03 -9.57
CA ARG A 77 2.12 -12.09 -10.93
C ARG A 77 2.67 -13.49 -11.13
N GLU A 78 2.21 -14.19 -12.17
CA GLU A 78 2.83 -15.44 -12.58
C GLU A 78 4.32 -15.21 -12.77
N SER A 79 5.14 -16.04 -12.12
CA SER A 79 6.59 -16.01 -12.31
C SER A 79 6.88 -16.30 -13.78
N LEU A 80 7.73 -15.48 -14.40
CA LEU A 80 8.20 -15.73 -15.77
C LEU A 80 8.68 -17.18 -15.90
N LEU A 81 8.20 -17.87 -16.93
CA LEU A 81 8.63 -19.22 -17.22
C LEU A 81 10.09 -19.20 -17.66
N ALA A 82 10.81 -20.30 -17.46
CA ALA A 82 12.22 -20.40 -17.84
C ALA A 82 12.46 -20.09 -19.35
N THR A 83 11.43 -20.25 -20.17
CA THR A 83 11.40 -19.89 -21.61
C THR A 83 11.37 -18.38 -21.87
N ASP A 84 10.85 -17.57 -20.96
CA ASP A 84 10.82 -16.11 -21.12
C ASP A 84 12.15 -15.48 -20.71
N ILE A 85 12.88 -16.12 -19.79
CA ILE A 85 14.23 -15.72 -19.39
C ILE A 85 15.19 -15.87 -20.57
N THR A 86 15.07 -16.94 -21.37
CA THR A 86 15.92 -17.13 -22.55
C THR A 86 15.66 -16.07 -23.62
N PHE A 87 14.42 -15.62 -23.80
CA PHE A 87 14.08 -14.50 -24.68
C PHE A 87 14.68 -13.16 -24.20
N LEU A 88 14.66 -12.89 -22.89
CA LEU A 88 15.24 -11.67 -22.31
C LEU A 88 16.78 -11.68 -22.33
N LEU A 89 17.39 -12.86 -22.19
CA LEU A 89 18.84 -13.04 -22.29
C LEU A 89 19.31 -13.04 -23.75
N ASP A 90 18.42 -13.23 -24.71
CA ASP A 90 18.78 -13.20 -26.12
C ASP A 90 19.16 -11.77 -26.53
N LYS A 91 20.36 -11.66 -27.09
CA LYS A 91 21.04 -10.38 -27.24
C LYS A 91 20.58 -9.70 -28.51
N GLN A 92 19.44 -9.02 -28.47
CA GLN A 92 18.87 -8.36 -29.65
C GLN A 92 19.72 -7.22 -30.23
N LYS A 93 20.58 -6.57 -29.43
CA LYS A 93 21.46 -5.49 -29.91
C LYS A 93 22.82 -5.49 -29.22
N ASN A 94 23.87 -5.78 -29.98
CA ASN A 94 25.24 -5.73 -29.49
C ASN A 94 25.77 -4.29 -29.49
N ARG A 95 25.81 -3.64 -28.33
CA ARG A 95 26.36 -2.27 -28.16
C ARG A 95 27.85 -2.24 -27.80
N LYS A 96 28.60 -3.33 -28.01
CA LYS A 96 30.05 -3.32 -27.82
C LYS A 96 30.68 -2.34 -28.83
N ARG A 97 31.31 -1.27 -28.34
CA ARG A 97 32.12 -0.37 -29.16
C ARG A 97 33.43 -1.07 -29.49
N LYS A 98 33.86 -1.05 -30.76
CA LYS A 98 35.21 -1.49 -31.15
C LYS A 98 36.20 -0.56 -30.46
N ASN A 99 37.10 -1.12 -29.65
CA ASN A 99 38.17 -0.35 -29.05
C ASN A 99 39.22 -0.10 -30.14
N ILE A 100 39.51 1.17 -30.44
CA ILE A 100 40.38 1.59 -31.56
C ILE A 100 41.83 1.76 -31.10
N THR A 101 42.07 1.70 -29.78
CA THR A 101 43.41 1.77 -29.19
C THR A 101 43.88 0.37 -28.82
N GLY A 102 44.39 -0.33 -29.82
CA GLY A 102 45.14 -1.57 -29.69
C GLY A 102 45.95 -1.73 -30.96
N TYR A 103 47.22 -1.31 -30.90
CA TYR A 103 48.24 -1.73 -31.87
C TYR A 103 48.62 -3.18 -31.59
#